data_AF-A0A8X8BA13-F1
#
_entry.id   AF-A0A8X8BA13-F1
#
_cell.length_a   1.000
_cell.length_b   1.000
_cell.length_c   1.000
_cell.angle_alpha   90.00
_cell.angle_beta   90.00
_cell.angle_gamma   90.00
#
_symmetry.space_group_name_H-M   'P 1'
#
loop_
_entity.id
_entity.type
_entity.pdbx_description
1 polymer ?
#
loop_
_entity_poly.entity_id
_entity_poly.type
_entity_poly.pdbx_seq_one_letter_code
_entity_poly.pdbx_strand_id
1 'polypeptide(L)'
;MRATAEHATAKIAVWWDMKDCPIPEGYDAGRIRQSLEGAFKEKGYSGPVSITAYGDQTQTPDHILQGLFSTGISIAHTRSESTNYLMYRDMVEWRDQNPPPATMMIISNQVGSQFSWDLVRLQQRTLYNLFLAYSIMPEALIVLSRSEEWCWKELLKNKRSAPPKYLTSYTHAREEDVNPTYKKVVRVTEDWGRNYKATLEFATAKIQVWWDMFDCPIPEGYDALQVRPSIEAAFKELGYYGPVSITAYGDHKHTPLQALSSTGVDVAHTVPGVEYKAMYRDVNQWHDDNPPQTAAIMMIISDNVEIISIGLVSLLQENKYNFFLAYSFRPYKMSYLLTSAEWLWESLLKCSERESSESTAMFYCKLCRFDTESINNFRSHILFFFFCQRRSHILRDDKHAQEEKRIPAFRNSTIQYNRRYRVAYYDRHHWPDRQRQVFFFS
;
A
#
# COMPACT_ATOMS: atom_id res chain seq x y z
N MET A 1 -1.09 -16.22 15.13
CA MET A 1 0.25 -16.25 15.77
C MET A 1 0.11 -16.25 17.30
N ARG A 2 1.03 -16.84 18.08
CA ARG A 2 1.04 -16.62 19.55
C ARG A 2 1.59 -15.22 19.87
N ALA A 3 1.17 -14.62 20.97
CA ALA A 3 1.69 -13.33 21.44
C ALA A 3 3.22 -13.37 21.59
N THR A 4 3.89 -12.30 21.14
CA THR A 4 5.28 -12.05 21.51
C THR A 4 5.34 -11.54 22.96
N ALA A 5 6.51 -11.66 23.61
CA ALA A 5 6.66 -11.27 25.01
C ALA A 5 6.24 -9.82 25.29
N GLU A 6 6.57 -8.91 24.38
CA GLU A 6 6.22 -7.48 24.42
C GLU A 6 4.71 -7.24 24.36
N HIS A 7 3.99 -8.05 23.58
CA HIS A 7 2.55 -7.87 23.34
C HIS A 7 1.66 -8.70 24.27
N ALA A 8 2.21 -9.71 24.95
CA ALA A 8 1.44 -10.61 25.82
C ALA A 8 0.74 -9.88 26.98
N THR A 9 1.31 -8.79 27.49
CA THR A 9 0.75 -7.98 28.60
C THR A 9 0.33 -6.57 28.17
N ALA A 10 0.50 -6.23 26.89
CA ALA A 10 0.19 -4.92 26.35
C ALA A 10 -1.32 -4.64 26.29
N LYS A 11 -1.70 -3.35 26.30
CA LYS A 11 -3.10 -2.92 26.24
C LYS A 11 -3.79 -3.42 24.95
N ILE A 12 -5.04 -3.84 25.07
CA ILE A 12 -5.89 -4.24 23.95
C ILE A 12 -7.10 -3.31 23.87
N ALA A 13 -7.31 -2.67 22.72
CA ALA A 13 -8.49 -1.86 22.45
C ALA A 13 -9.35 -2.48 21.36
N VAL A 14 -10.65 -2.55 21.59
CA VAL A 14 -11.63 -3.19 20.70
C VAL A 14 -12.70 -2.17 20.30
N TRP A 15 -12.80 -1.91 19.00
CA TRP A 15 -13.88 -1.11 18.39
C TRP A 15 -14.82 -2.04 17.64
N TRP A 16 -16.10 -2.06 18.04
CA TRP A 16 -17.07 -3.01 17.51
C TRP A 16 -18.30 -2.32 16.91
N ASP A 17 -18.50 -2.50 15.61
CA ASP A 17 -19.75 -2.13 14.92
C ASP A 17 -20.81 -3.23 15.15
N MET A 18 -21.82 -2.91 15.96
CA MET A 18 -22.92 -3.82 16.29
C MET A 18 -23.88 -4.08 15.12
N LYS A 19 -23.86 -3.26 14.06
CA LYS A 19 -24.69 -3.44 12.86
C LYS A 19 -24.03 -4.42 11.89
N ASP A 20 -22.72 -4.31 11.70
CA ASP A 20 -21.93 -5.24 10.88
C ASP A 20 -21.75 -6.61 11.54
N CYS A 21 -21.56 -6.60 12.86
CA CYS A 21 -21.34 -7.78 13.69
C CYS A 21 -22.38 -7.83 14.81
N PRO A 22 -23.66 -8.09 14.50
CA PRO A 22 -24.71 -8.13 15.50
C PRO A 22 -24.56 -9.31 16.46
N ILE A 23 -25.07 -9.16 17.67
CA ILE A 23 -25.19 -10.26 18.64
C ILE A 23 -26.12 -11.33 18.03
N PRO A 24 -25.71 -12.60 17.96
CA PRO A 24 -26.57 -13.66 17.45
C PRO A 24 -27.86 -13.81 18.26
N GLU A 25 -28.95 -14.18 17.59
CA GLU A 25 -30.24 -14.44 18.24
C GLU A 25 -30.10 -15.49 19.36
N GLY A 26 -30.67 -15.20 20.53
CA GLY A 26 -30.57 -16.04 21.73
C GLY A 26 -29.20 -16.03 22.43
N TYR A 27 -28.22 -15.23 21.96
CA TYR A 27 -26.93 -15.08 22.63
C TYR A 27 -26.99 -14.04 23.75
N ASP A 28 -26.45 -14.39 24.91
CA ASP A 28 -26.36 -13.55 26.09
C ASP A 28 -25.29 -12.44 25.91
N ALA A 29 -25.74 -11.19 25.78
CA ALA A 29 -24.87 -10.03 25.62
C ALA A 29 -23.85 -9.87 26.77
N GLY A 30 -24.17 -10.34 27.97
CA GLY A 30 -23.28 -10.35 29.14
C GLY A 30 -22.12 -11.36 29.04
N ARG A 31 -21.97 -12.06 27.91
CA ARG A 31 -20.85 -13.00 27.63
C ARG A 31 -19.85 -12.49 26.60
N ILE A 32 -20.15 -11.38 25.92
CA ILE A 32 -19.32 -10.86 24.80
C ILE A 32 -17.88 -10.59 25.26
N ARG A 33 -17.69 -9.92 26.42
CA ARG A 33 -16.35 -9.62 26.96
C ARG A 33 -15.56 -10.90 27.22
N GLN A 34 -16.17 -11.89 27.85
CA GLN A 34 -15.53 -13.14 28.26
C GLN A 34 -15.16 -14.02 27.06
N SER A 35 -15.95 -14.00 25.97
CA SER A 35 -15.56 -14.63 24.71
C SER A 35 -14.38 -13.93 24.03
N LEU A 36 -14.35 -12.59 24.03
CA LEU A 36 -13.21 -11.83 23.47
C LEU A 36 -11.93 -12.06 24.28
N GLU A 37 -11.98 -11.87 25.60
CA GLU A 37 -10.84 -12.09 26.50
C GLU A 37 -10.36 -13.55 26.49
N GLY A 38 -11.29 -14.51 26.38
CA GLY A 38 -10.98 -15.92 26.20
C GLY A 38 -10.20 -16.21 24.92
N ALA A 39 -10.62 -15.63 23.79
CA ALA A 39 -9.92 -15.78 22.51
C ALA A 39 -8.53 -15.12 22.52
N PHE A 40 -8.38 -13.94 23.15
CA PHE A 40 -7.08 -13.29 23.33
C PHE A 40 -6.15 -14.16 24.18
N LYS A 41 -6.66 -14.74 25.27
CA LYS A 41 -5.90 -15.61 26.18
C LYS A 41 -5.46 -16.92 25.51
N GLU A 42 -6.28 -17.53 24.65
CA GLU A 42 -5.89 -18.70 23.86
C GLU A 42 -4.65 -18.41 22.97
N LYS A 43 -4.54 -17.17 22.47
CA LYS A 43 -3.42 -16.69 21.67
C LYS A 43 -2.24 -16.18 22.50
N GLY A 44 -2.34 -16.19 23.83
CA GLY A 44 -1.28 -15.78 24.76
C GLY A 44 -1.31 -14.31 25.20
N TYR A 45 -2.40 -13.59 24.92
CA TYR A 45 -2.58 -12.20 25.33
C TYR A 45 -3.38 -12.12 26.64
N SER A 46 -2.89 -11.31 27.58
CA SER A 46 -3.38 -11.20 28.95
C SER A 46 -3.38 -9.77 29.48
N GLY A 47 -3.03 -8.79 28.64
CA GLY A 47 -3.08 -7.37 28.98
C GLY A 47 -4.52 -6.84 29.11
N PRO A 48 -4.67 -5.61 29.65
CA PRO A 48 -5.98 -5.03 29.96
C PRO A 48 -6.76 -4.70 28.68
N VAL A 49 -8.08 -4.99 28.70
CA VAL A 49 -8.96 -4.92 27.52
C VAL A 49 -10.04 -3.84 27.66
N SER A 50 -9.96 -2.80 26.83
CA SER A 50 -11.02 -1.79 26.65
C SER A 50 -11.88 -2.12 25.43
N ILE A 51 -13.20 -2.21 25.60
CA ILE A 51 -14.15 -2.57 24.54
C ILE A 51 -15.19 -1.47 24.40
N THR A 52 -15.40 -0.96 23.19
CA THR A 52 -16.48 -0.02 22.86
C THR A 52 -17.35 -0.58 21.75
N ALA A 53 -18.65 -0.69 22.02
CA ALA A 53 -19.68 -1.15 21.09
C ALA A 53 -20.42 0.07 20.50
N TYR A 54 -20.43 0.17 19.18
CA TYR A 54 -20.99 1.29 18.42
C TYR A 54 -22.25 0.83 17.68
N GLY A 55 -23.30 1.63 17.74
CA GLY A 55 -24.54 1.35 17.02
C GLY A 55 -25.63 2.38 17.28
N ASP A 56 -26.72 2.23 16.55
CA ASP A 56 -27.93 3.01 16.81
C ASP A 56 -28.67 2.44 18.02
N GLN A 57 -28.31 2.96 19.19
CA GLN A 57 -28.87 2.51 20.46
C GLN A 57 -30.37 2.82 20.61
N THR A 58 -31.00 3.62 19.73
CA THR A 58 -32.48 3.74 19.74
C THR A 58 -33.17 2.51 19.16
N GLN A 59 -32.42 1.62 18.50
CA GLN A 59 -32.91 0.36 17.92
C GLN A 59 -32.42 -0.87 18.71
N THR A 60 -31.62 -0.68 19.76
CA THR A 60 -31.01 -1.78 20.53
C THR A 60 -31.78 -2.00 21.84
N PRO A 61 -32.30 -3.21 22.12
CA PRO A 61 -33.11 -3.46 23.32
C PRO A 61 -32.35 -3.23 24.63
N ASP A 62 -33.02 -2.64 25.64
CA ASP A 62 -32.42 -2.30 26.94
C ASP A 62 -31.70 -3.46 27.63
N HIS A 63 -32.23 -4.68 27.55
CA HIS A 63 -31.60 -5.86 28.16
C HIS A 63 -30.25 -6.22 27.52
N ILE A 64 -30.06 -5.91 26.23
CA ILE A 64 -28.78 -6.06 25.53
C ILE A 64 -27.80 -4.99 26.04
N LEU A 65 -28.24 -3.72 26.11
CA LEU A 65 -27.43 -2.61 26.61
C LEU A 65 -26.98 -2.86 28.06
N GLN A 66 -27.91 -3.29 28.92
CA GLN A 66 -27.62 -3.63 30.31
C GLN A 66 -26.67 -4.82 30.43
N GLY A 67 -26.84 -5.86 29.59
CA GLY A 67 -25.93 -7.00 29.51
C GLY A 67 -24.49 -6.57 29.18
N LEU A 68 -24.31 -5.79 28.10
CA LEU A 68 -23.00 -5.24 27.71
C LEU A 68 -22.40 -4.37 28.83
N PHE A 69 -23.15 -3.39 29.32
CA PHE A 69 -22.69 -2.44 30.34
C PHE A 69 -22.32 -3.12 31.66
N SER A 70 -23.05 -4.15 32.08
CA SER A 70 -22.75 -4.92 33.30
C SER A 70 -21.37 -5.58 33.30
N THR A 71 -20.81 -5.84 32.11
CA THR A 71 -19.44 -6.35 31.94
C THR A 71 -18.40 -5.25 31.72
N GLY A 72 -18.78 -3.97 31.80
CA GLY A 72 -17.90 -2.85 31.49
C GLY A 72 -17.53 -2.73 30.01
N ILE A 73 -18.41 -3.15 29.09
CA ILE A 73 -18.32 -2.74 27.68
C ILE A 73 -18.90 -1.33 27.57
N SER A 74 -18.14 -0.41 26.98
CA SER A 74 -18.59 0.96 26.74
C SER A 74 -19.57 0.98 25.56
N ILE A 75 -20.63 1.79 25.66
CA ILE A 75 -21.70 1.85 24.66
C ILE A 75 -21.68 3.23 24.02
N ALA A 76 -21.37 3.28 22.73
CA ALA A 76 -21.38 4.49 21.92
C ALA A 76 -22.65 4.56 21.07
N HIS A 77 -23.43 5.63 21.23
CA HIS A 77 -24.55 5.91 20.32
C HIS A 77 -24.05 6.57 19.04
N THR A 78 -24.39 5.98 17.91
CA THR A 78 -24.07 6.47 16.57
C THR A 78 -25.33 6.50 15.72
N ARG A 79 -25.36 7.38 14.71
CA ARG A 79 -26.25 7.16 13.56
C ARG A 79 -25.55 6.19 12.62
N SER A 80 -26.28 5.27 11.99
CA SER A 80 -25.74 4.22 11.08
C SER A 80 -24.67 4.73 10.10
N GLU A 81 -24.86 5.91 9.51
CA GLU A 81 -23.93 6.50 8.51
C GLU A 81 -22.62 7.05 9.12
N SER A 82 -22.56 7.18 10.46
CA SER A 82 -21.46 7.80 11.20
C SER A 82 -20.60 6.82 12.00
N THR A 83 -21.02 5.56 12.16
CA THR A 83 -20.33 4.55 13.00
C THR A 83 -18.85 4.43 12.67
N ASN A 84 -18.51 4.17 11.41
CA ASN A 84 -17.11 4.02 10.96
C ASN A 84 -16.27 5.28 11.19
N TYR A 85 -16.86 6.48 11.06
CA TYR A 85 -16.14 7.73 11.33
C TYR A 85 -15.84 7.93 12.82
N LEU A 86 -16.79 7.59 13.70
CA LEU A 86 -16.61 7.68 15.15
C LEU A 86 -15.62 6.61 15.65
N MET A 87 -15.76 5.36 15.19
CA MET A 87 -14.78 4.30 15.46
C MET A 87 -13.37 4.70 15.02
N TYR A 88 -13.22 5.26 13.82
CA TYR A 88 -11.93 5.73 13.33
C TYR A 88 -11.37 6.87 14.19
N ARG A 89 -12.17 7.90 14.51
CA ARG A 89 -11.75 9.01 15.37
C ARG A 89 -11.28 8.50 16.73
N ASP A 90 -12.09 7.67 17.39
CA ASP A 90 -11.82 7.17 18.74
C ASP A 90 -10.62 6.22 18.73
N MET A 91 -10.37 5.52 17.62
CA MET A 91 -9.12 4.77 17.39
C MET A 91 -7.91 5.70 17.26
N VAL A 92 -7.99 6.79 16.48
CA VAL A 92 -6.90 7.76 16.36
C VAL A 92 -6.56 8.37 17.73
N GLU A 93 -7.56 8.88 18.46
CA GLU A 93 -7.40 9.49 19.78
C GLU A 93 -6.81 8.51 20.81
N TRP A 94 -7.17 7.22 20.74
CA TRP A 94 -6.62 6.21 21.62
C TRP A 94 -5.12 5.96 21.36
N ARG A 95 -4.66 5.94 20.10
CA ARG A 95 -3.24 5.71 19.78
C ARG A 95 -2.33 6.79 20.36
N ASP A 96 -2.78 8.04 20.32
CA ASP A 96 -2.03 9.19 20.85
C ASP A 96 -1.74 9.05 22.37
N GLN A 97 -2.57 8.29 23.09
CA GLN A 97 -2.42 7.98 24.52
C GLN A 97 -1.79 6.60 24.80
N ASN A 98 -1.62 5.77 23.77
CA ASN A 98 -1.23 4.36 23.89
C ASN A 98 -0.26 3.98 22.75
N PRO A 99 1.02 4.43 22.80
CA PRO A 99 2.03 4.03 21.82
C PRO A 99 2.30 2.52 21.85
N PRO A 100 2.91 1.94 20.79
CA PRO A 100 3.31 0.53 20.77
C PRO A 100 4.33 0.20 21.89
N PRO A 101 4.40 -1.06 22.36
CA PRO A 101 3.59 -2.22 21.95
C PRO A 101 2.15 -2.15 22.48
N ALA A 102 1.19 -2.41 21.60
CA ALA A 102 -0.23 -2.53 21.95
C ALA A 102 -0.99 -3.28 20.85
N THR A 103 -2.20 -3.73 21.16
CA THR A 103 -3.04 -4.48 20.21
C THR A 103 -4.34 -3.74 19.93
N MET A 104 -4.65 -3.55 18.66
CA MET A 104 -5.91 -2.98 18.19
C MET A 104 -6.78 -4.10 17.61
N MET A 105 -8.06 -4.15 17.97
CA MET A 105 -9.05 -5.03 17.37
C MET A 105 -10.19 -4.23 16.76
N ILE A 106 -10.50 -4.52 15.49
CA ILE A 106 -11.66 -3.94 14.81
C ILE A 106 -12.65 -5.06 14.48
N ILE A 107 -13.90 -4.88 14.91
CA ILE A 107 -15.00 -5.81 14.68
C ILE A 107 -16.02 -5.14 13.75
N SER A 108 -15.85 -5.34 12.44
CA SER A 108 -16.65 -4.72 11.37
C SER A 108 -16.40 -5.44 10.04
N ASN A 109 -17.37 -5.41 9.13
CA ASN A 109 -17.20 -5.88 7.76
C ASN A 109 -16.54 -4.79 6.87
N GLN A 110 -16.51 -3.53 7.31
CA GLN A 110 -16.06 -2.36 6.56
C GLN A 110 -14.57 -2.00 6.76
N VAL A 111 -13.78 -2.89 7.38
CA VAL A 111 -12.33 -2.68 7.60
C VAL A 111 -11.61 -2.38 6.29
N GLY A 112 -11.91 -3.13 5.23
CA GLY A 112 -11.30 -2.98 3.91
C GLY A 112 -11.59 -1.64 3.24
N SER A 113 -12.81 -1.10 3.41
CA SER A 113 -13.25 0.12 2.72
C SER A 113 -13.03 1.43 3.49
N GLN A 114 -13.03 1.39 4.84
CA GLN A 114 -12.97 2.60 5.68
C GLN A 114 -11.68 2.76 6.51
N PHE A 115 -10.98 1.68 6.85
CA PHE A 115 -9.85 1.71 7.80
C PHE A 115 -8.52 1.30 7.18
N SER A 116 -8.54 0.42 6.17
CA SER A 116 -7.37 -0.18 5.52
C SER A 116 -6.26 0.82 5.20
N TRP A 117 -6.58 1.95 4.58
CA TRP A 117 -5.59 2.93 4.14
C TRP A 117 -4.71 3.48 5.29
N ASP A 118 -5.30 3.85 6.43
CA ASP A 118 -4.54 4.35 7.59
C ASP A 118 -3.79 3.21 8.28
N LEU A 119 -4.45 2.06 8.46
CA LEU A 119 -3.88 0.88 9.12
C LEU A 119 -2.67 0.31 8.35
N VAL A 120 -2.75 0.19 7.03
CA VAL A 120 -1.66 -0.30 6.17
C VAL A 120 -0.42 0.59 6.29
N ARG A 121 -0.60 1.92 6.31
CA ARG A 121 0.49 2.88 6.51
C ARG A 121 1.00 2.86 7.94
N LEU A 122 0.12 2.72 8.93
CA LEU A 122 0.48 2.60 10.34
C LEU A 122 1.38 1.37 10.59
N GLN A 123 1.07 0.23 9.96
CA GLN A 123 1.84 -1.01 10.05
C GLN A 123 3.25 -0.90 9.47
N GLN A 124 3.51 0.02 8.54
CA GLN A 124 4.86 0.26 7.98
C GLN A 124 5.78 1.01 8.94
N ARG A 125 5.25 1.69 9.97
CA ARG A 125 6.02 2.53 10.93
C ARG A 125 5.82 2.22 12.40
N THR A 126 4.96 1.26 12.74
CA THR A 126 4.67 0.88 14.13
C THR A 126 4.68 -0.63 14.32
N LEU A 127 4.73 -1.03 15.58
CA LEU A 127 4.67 -2.42 16.03
C LEU A 127 3.28 -2.78 16.60
N TYR A 128 2.22 -2.02 16.31
CA TYR A 128 0.88 -2.39 16.76
C TYR A 128 0.45 -3.74 16.16
N ASN A 129 0.00 -4.66 17.02
CA ASN A 129 -0.72 -5.84 16.56
C ASN A 129 -2.12 -5.47 16.10
N LEU A 130 -2.58 -6.10 15.00
CA LEU A 130 -3.92 -5.91 14.45
C LEU A 130 -4.70 -7.22 14.48
N PHE A 131 -5.82 -7.18 15.19
CA PHE A 131 -6.83 -8.23 15.25
C PHE A 131 -8.07 -7.80 14.47
N LEU A 132 -8.63 -8.70 13.67
CA LEU A 132 -9.90 -8.44 12.97
C LEU A 132 -10.97 -9.45 13.36
N ALA A 133 -12.21 -9.00 13.48
CA ALA A 133 -13.35 -9.91 13.45
C ALA A 133 -14.44 -9.36 12.53
N TYR A 134 -15.10 -10.26 11.80
CA TYR A 134 -16.10 -9.88 10.81
C TYR A 134 -17.17 -10.98 10.66
N SER A 135 -18.37 -10.57 10.24
CA SER A 135 -19.46 -11.50 9.89
C SER A 135 -19.34 -11.96 8.44
N ILE A 136 -18.80 -11.11 7.57
CA ILE A 136 -18.53 -11.34 6.15
C ILE A 136 -17.08 -10.96 5.90
N MET A 137 -16.30 -11.84 5.25
CA MET A 137 -14.90 -11.56 4.93
C MET A 137 -14.83 -10.41 3.89
N PRO A 138 -14.15 -9.29 4.19
CA PRO A 138 -13.94 -8.23 3.21
C PRO A 138 -12.93 -8.68 2.15
N GLU A 139 -13.27 -8.50 0.88
CA GLU A 139 -12.43 -8.92 -0.27
C GLU A 139 -11.09 -8.15 -0.32
N ALA A 140 -11.06 -6.91 0.18
CA ALA A 140 -9.92 -6.01 0.12
C ALA A 140 -8.86 -6.16 1.25
N LEU A 141 -8.93 -7.21 2.10
CA LEU A 141 -7.98 -7.39 3.22
C LEU A 141 -6.54 -7.78 2.80
N ILE A 142 -6.24 -7.91 1.51
CA ILE A 142 -4.98 -8.45 0.98
C ILE A 142 -3.74 -7.69 1.47
N VAL A 143 -3.84 -6.37 1.65
CA VAL A 143 -2.72 -5.48 2.05
C VAL A 143 -2.54 -5.31 3.55
N LEU A 144 -3.43 -5.87 4.38
CA LEU A 144 -3.33 -5.79 5.84
C LEU A 144 -2.65 -7.02 6.42
N SER A 145 -1.49 -6.81 7.02
CA SER A 145 -0.89 -7.79 7.93
C SER A 145 -1.79 -7.97 9.14
N ARG A 146 -2.07 -9.22 9.53
CA ARG A 146 -3.04 -9.57 10.57
C ARG A 146 -2.39 -10.52 11.57
N SER A 147 -2.35 -10.13 12.84
CA SER A 147 -1.78 -10.96 13.89
C SER A 147 -2.69 -12.16 14.19
N GLU A 148 -4.00 -11.91 14.18
CA GLU A 148 -5.10 -12.87 14.30
C GLU A 148 -6.39 -12.36 13.62
N GLU A 149 -7.26 -13.29 13.20
CA GLU A 149 -8.58 -12.97 12.66
C GLU A 149 -9.65 -14.00 13.07
N TRP A 150 -10.91 -13.56 13.14
CA TRP A 150 -12.03 -14.42 13.55
C TRP A 150 -13.31 -14.17 12.73
N CYS A 151 -14.01 -15.26 12.43
CA CYS A 151 -15.44 -15.19 12.12
C CYS A 151 -16.21 -14.80 13.39
N TRP A 152 -16.92 -13.67 13.38
CA TRP A 152 -17.64 -13.13 14.53
C TRP A 152 -18.58 -14.15 15.20
N LYS A 153 -19.35 -14.91 14.40
CA LYS A 153 -20.29 -15.92 14.92
C LYS A 153 -19.61 -17.13 15.56
N GLU A 154 -18.38 -17.46 15.19
CA GLU A 154 -17.64 -18.59 15.79
C GLU A 154 -16.82 -18.16 16.99
N LEU A 155 -16.29 -16.92 16.99
CA LEU A 155 -15.65 -16.27 18.13
C LEU A 155 -16.54 -16.31 19.38
N LEU A 156 -17.82 -15.99 19.23
CA LEU A 156 -18.78 -16.02 20.33
C LEU A 156 -19.16 -17.44 20.82
N LYS A 157 -18.91 -18.49 20.02
CA LYS A 157 -19.27 -19.88 20.36
C LYS A 157 -18.18 -20.63 21.14
N ASN A 158 -17.00 -20.04 21.33
CA ASN A 158 -15.80 -20.69 21.89
C ASN A 158 -15.47 -22.05 21.22
N LYS A 159 -15.78 -22.20 19.93
CA LYS A 159 -15.40 -23.38 19.13
C LYS A 159 -14.18 -23.03 18.27
N ARG A 160 -13.31 -24.01 18.03
CA ARG A 160 -12.13 -23.85 17.15
C ARG A 160 -12.56 -23.19 15.84
N SER A 161 -11.90 -22.09 15.51
CA SER A 161 -12.17 -21.32 14.30
C SER A 161 -11.94 -22.18 13.06
N ALA A 162 -13.02 -22.70 12.47
CA ALA A 162 -13.00 -23.02 11.05
C ALA A 162 -12.85 -21.69 10.28
N PRO A 163 -12.04 -21.64 9.21
CA PRO A 163 -11.95 -20.43 8.40
C PRO A 163 -13.36 -20.05 7.90
N PRO A 164 -13.74 -18.76 7.93
CA PRO A 164 -15.08 -18.33 7.53
C PRO A 164 -15.41 -18.81 6.12
N LYS A 165 -16.60 -19.40 5.95
CA LYS A 165 -17.11 -19.70 4.62
C LYS A 165 -17.34 -18.39 3.88
N TYR A 166 -16.73 -18.26 2.70
CA TYR A 166 -16.87 -17.12 1.81
C TYR A 166 -18.34 -16.90 1.49
N LEU A 167 -18.92 -15.83 2.03
CA LEU A 167 -20.32 -15.43 1.84
C LEU A 167 -20.36 -13.95 1.46
N THR A 168 -19.61 -13.60 0.42
CA THR A 168 -19.73 -12.28 -0.19
C THR A 168 -21.07 -12.22 -0.93
N SER A 169 -21.89 -11.23 -0.60
CA SER A 169 -23.01 -10.89 -1.48
C SER A 169 -22.43 -10.05 -2.63
N TYR A 170 -22.73 -10.46 -3.86
CA TYR A 170 -22.29 -9.76 -5.09
C TYR A 170 -22.53 -8.25 -5.03
N THR A 171 -23.60 -7.80 -4.35
CA THR A 171 -23.91 -6.39 -4.15
C THR A 171 -22.90 -5.67 -3.24
N HIS A 172 -22.45 -6.29 -2.15
CA HIS A 172 -21.59 -5.64 -1.15
C HIS A 172 -20.15 -5.50 -1.67
N ALA A 173 -19.59 -6.59 -2.21
CA ALA A 173 -18.25 -6.59 -2.79
C ALA A 173 -18.14 -5.71 -4.04
N ARG A 174 -19.19 -5.68 -4.90
CA ARG A 174 -19.25 -4.70 -6.00
C ARG A 174 -19.33 -3.26 -5.50
N GLU A 175 -19.97 -2.98 -4.36
CA GLU A 175 -20.07 -1.62 -3.83
C GLU A 175 -18.73 -1.12 -3.24
N GLU A 176 -17.96 -2.00 -2.58
CA GLU A 176 -16.59 -1.70 -2.12
C GLU A 176 -15.64 -1.42 -3.28
N ASP A 177 -15.59 -2.27 -4.31
CA ASP A 177 -14.74 -2.06 -5.49
C ASP A 177 -15.11 -0.77 -6.23
N VAL A 178 -16.41 -0.50 -6.40
CA VAL A 178 -16.89 0.64 -7.18
C VAL A 178 -16.70 1.99 -6.46
N ASN A 179 -16.68 2.01 -5.12
CA ASN A 179 -16.87 3.24 -4.35
C ASN A 179 -15.97 3.41 -3.09
N PRO A 180 -14.64 3.19 -3.16
CA PRO A 180 -13.74 3.51 -2.05
C PRO A 180 -13.83 5.01 -1.71
N THR A 181 -13.73 5.36 -0.41
CA THR A 181 -14.14 6.67 0.16
C THR A 181 -13.22 7.86 -0.23
N TYR A 182 -13.15 8.13 -1.54
CA TYR A 182 -12.19 9.00 -2.23
C TYR A 182 -12.35 10.51 -1.96
N LYS A 183 -13.55 10.97 -1.57
CA LYS A 183 -13.85 12.41 -1.47
C LYS A 183 -13.28 13.12 -0.24
N LYS A 184 -12.92 12.41 0.84
CA LYS A 184 -12.29 13.01 2.04
C LYS A 184 -10.77 13.17 1.91
N VAL A 185 -10.15 12.42 1.00
CA VAL A 185 -8.69 12.33 0.82
C VAL A 185 -8.06 13.64 0.31
N VAL A 186 -8.72 14.31 -0.64
CA VAL A 186 -8.16 15.45 -1.38
C VAL A 186 -7.68 16.60 -0.48
N ARG A 187 -8.44 16.96 0.55
CA ARG A 187 -8.07 18.03 1.51
C ARG A 187 -6.91 17.68 2.43
N VAL A 188 -6.49 16.41 2.48
CA VAL A 188 -5.38 15.95 3.32
C VAL A 188 -4.11 15.82 2.48
N THR A 189 -4.22 15.48 1.20
CA THR A 189 -3.09 15.29 0.26
C THR A 189 -2.44 16.58 -0.27
N GLU A 190 -2.98 17.76 0.06
CA GLU A 190 -2.39 19.04 -0.37
C GLU A 190 -1.10 19.35 0.42
N ASP A 191 -1.06 19.04 1.72
CA ASP A 191 0.09 19.26 2.62
C ASP A 191 1.13 18.12 2.62
N TRP A 192 0.98 17.13 1.73
CA TRP A 192 1.65 15.82 1.82
C TRP A 192 3.10 15.75 1.30
N GLY A 193 3.81 16.87 1.29
CA GLY A 193 5.24 16.94 0.90
C GLY A 193 6.19 17.02 2.09
N ARG A 194 6.05 16.15 3.10
CA ARG A 194 6.97 16.14 4.25
C ARG A 194 8.13 15.18 4.01
N ASN A 195 9.27 15.74 3.60
CA ASN A 195 10.53 15.03 3.53
C ASN A 195 11.10 14.93 4.96
N TYR A 196 11.11 13.73 5.51
CA TYR A 196 11.63 13.46 6.86
C TYR A 196 13.16 13.35 6.80
N LYS A 197 13.83 13.87 7.83
CA LYS A 197 15.29 13.69 7.99
C LYS A 197 15.60 12.27 8.44
N ALA A 198 16.76 11.78 8.06
CA ALA A 198 17.29 10.51 8.50
C ALA A 198 17.32 10.39 10.03
N THR A 199 16.87 9.25 10.54
CA THR A 199 17.20 8.81 11.89
C THR A 199 18.63 8.24 11.90
N LEU A 200 19.24 8.15 13.07
CA LEU A 200 20.61 7.62 13.22
C LEU A 200 20.78 6.20 12.62
N GLU A 201 19.74 5.38 12.74
CA GLU A 201 19.67 4.01 12.18
C GLU A 201 19.78 3.98 10.65
N PHE A 202 19.13 4.91 9.95
CA PHE A 202 19.09 4.92 8.50
C PHE A 202 20.10 5.89 7.86
N ALA A 203 20.76 6.75 8.63
CA ALA A 203 21.70 7.76 8.11
C ALA A 203 22.83 7.17 7.25
N THR A 204 23.28 5.94 7.53
CA THR A 204 24.30 5.22 6.74
C THR A 204 23.78 3.93 6.10
N ALA A 205 22.46 3.73 6.07
CA ALA A 205 21.83 2.55 5.48
C ALA A 205 22.03 2.50 3.95
N LYS A 206 22.15 1.30 3.39
CA LYS A 206 22.26 1.10 1.94
C LYS A 206 20.99 1.59 1.23
N ILE A 207 21.17 2.33 0.14
CA ILE A 207 20.11 2.94 -0.66
C ILE A 207 20.05 2.24 -2.02
N GLN A 208 18.90 1.64 -2.35
CA GLN A 208 18.64 1.04 -3.65
C GLN A 208 17.57 1.83 -4.40
N VAL A 209 17.88 2.24 -5.63
CA VAL A 209 17.02 3.05 -6.49
C VAL A 209 16.64 2.24 -7.73
N TRP A 210 15.34 2.07 -7.96
CA TRP A 210 14.78 1.50 -9.20
C TRP A 210 14.12 2.61 -10.00
N TRP A 211 14.65 2.91 -11.18
CA TRP A 211 14.24 4.06 -11.99
C TRP A 211 13.65 3.64 -13.32
N ASP A 212 12.37 3.91 -13.51
CA ASP A 212 11.66 3.75 -14.78
C ASP A 212 11.92 4.98 -15.69
N MET A 213 12.69 4.77 -16.76
CA MET A 213 12.99 5.81 -17.74
C MET A 213 11.86 6.04 -18.76
N PHE A 214 10.81 5.22 -18.79
CA PHE A 214 9.64 5.47 -19.62
C PHE A 214 8.72 6.51 -18.97
N ASP A 215 8.51 6.40 -17.66
CA ASP A 215 7.75 7.38 -16.85
C ASP A 215 8.60 8.63 -16.57
N CYS A 216 9.85 8.47 -16.15
CA CYS A 216 10.74 9.55 -15.73
C CYS A 216 11.99 9.63 -16.62
N PRO A 217 11.88 10.00 -17.91
CA PRO A 217 13.03 10.14 -18.79
C PRO A 217 13.95 11.30 -18.37
N ILE A 218 15.22 11.25 -18.77
CA ILE A 218 16.14 12.39 -18.60
C ILE A 218 15.57 13.59 -19.39
N PRO A 219 15.35 14.77 -18.78
CA PRO A 219 14.82 15.94 -19.48
C PRO A 219 15.71 16.39 -20.65
N GLU A 220 15.09 16.97 -21.69
CA GLU A 220 15.82 17.46 -22.85
C GLU A 220 16.80 18.58 -22.45
N GLY A 221 18.07 18.42 -22.80
CA GLY A 221 19.14 19.36 -22.41
C GLY A 221 19.75 19.12 -21.02
N TYR A 222 19.25 18.16 -20.24
CA TYR A 222 19.87 17.80 -18.96
C TYR A 222 21.10 16.92 -19.14
N ASP A 223 22.18 17.20 -18.39
CA ASP A 223 23.40 16.39 -18.41
C ASP A 223 23.18 15.07 -17.64
N ALA A 224 23.20 13.96 -18.37
CA ALA A 224 23.02 12.63 -17.81
C ALA A 224 24.09 12.26 -16.75
N LEU A 225 25.27 12.89 -16.76
CA LEU A 225 26.29 12.71 -15.71
C LEU A 225 25.83 13.29 -14.36
N GLN A 226 24.88 14.23 -14.34
CA GLN A 226 24.36 14.83 -13.11
C GLN A 226 23.20 14.06 -12.50
N VAL A 227 22.68 13.00 -13.13
CA VAL A 227 21.52 12.24 -12.61
C VAL A 227 21.84 11.60 -11.25
N ARG A 228 22.92 10.82 -11.17
CA ARG A 228 23.36 10.21 -9.91
C ARG A 228 23.74 11.26 -8.84
N PRO A 229 24.62 12.25 -9.12
CA PRO A 229 24.93 13.32 -8.18
C PRO A 229 23.69 14.02 -7.62
N SER A 230 22.63 14.19 -8.41
CA SER A 230 21.40 14.84 -7.94
C SER A 230 20.54 13.98 -7.04
N ILE A 231 20.45 12.68 -7.34
CA ILE A 231 19.80 11.70 -6.46
C ILE A 231 20.57 11.62 -5.12
N GLU A 232 21.90 11.53 -5.17
CA GLU A 232 22.76 11.52 -3.98
C GLU A 232 22.69 12.83 -3.18
N ALA A 233 22.66 13.99 -3.84
CA ALA A 233 22.50 15.29 -3.18
C ALA A 233 21.17 15.39 -2.43
N ALA A 234 20.06 14.97 -3.05
CA ALA A 234 18.74 14.98 -2.41
C ALA A 234 18.66 14.05 -1.18
N PHE A 235 19.39 12.93 -1.19
CA PHE A 235 19.56 12.09 0.01
C PHE A 235 20.42 12.78 1.08
N LYS A 236 21.56 13.38 0.70
CA LYS A 236 22.45 14.14 1.60
C LYS A 236 21.72 15.31 2.28
N GLU A 237 20.86 16.06 1.58
CA GLU A 237 20.04 17.16 2.14
C GLU A 237 19.12 16.70 3.29
N LEU A 238 18.64 15.46 3.22
CA LEU A 238 17.80 14.84 4.25
C LEU A 238 18.62 14.10 5.31
N GLY A 239 19.95 14.07 5.20
CA GLY A 239 20.87 13.42 6.15
C GLY A 239 21.11 11.93 5.90
N TYR A 240 20.81 11.43 4.70
CA TYR A 240 21.13 10.07 4.27
C TYR A 240 22.46 10.08 3.48
N TYR A 241 23.46 9.39 4.00
CA TYR A 241 24.84 9.36 3.51
C TYR A 241 25.32 7.93 3.16
N GLY A 242 24.42 6.94 3.21
CA GLY A 242 24.73 5.57 2.85
C GLY A 242 24.98 5.35 1.36
N PRO A 243 25.57 4.21 0.97
CA PRO A 243 25.93 3.92 -0.41
C PRO A 243 24.69 3.80 -1.29
N VAL A 244 24.68 4.52 -2.43
CA VAL A 244 23.58 4.51 -3.41
C VAL A 244 23.91 3.57 -4.58
N SER A 245 22.99 2.65 -4.85
CA SER A 245 22.95 1.79 -6.03
C SER A 245 21.72 2.15 -6.88
N ILE A 246 21.90 2.39 -8.18
CA ILE A 246 20.83 2.88 -9.07
C ILE A 246 20.73 1.94 -10.27
N THR A 247 19.53 1.45 -10.56
CA THR A 247 19.25 0.66 -11.76
C THR A 247 18.18 1.37 -12.61
N ALA A 248 18.54 1.73 -13.83
CA ALA A 248 17.68 2.45 -14.79
C ALA A 248 17.06 1.48 -15.81
N TYR A 249 15.73 1.46 -15.92
CA TYR A 249 14.96 0.56 -16.77
C TYR A 249 14.45 1.31 -18.01
N GLY A 250 14.72 0.79 -19.21
CA GLY A 250 14.21 1.41 -20.44
C GLY A 250 14.57 0.68 -21.74
N ASP A 251 14.13 1.23 -22.87
CA ASP A 251 14.45 0.64 -24.20
C ASP A 251 15.85 0.99 -24.70
N HIS A 252 16.49 1.98 -24.08
CA HIS A 252 17.86 2.45 -24.23
C HIS A 252 18.38 2.77 -25.64
N LYS A 253 17.50 2.85 -26.64
CA LYS A 253 17.89 3.20 -28.03
C LYS A 253 18.49 4.59 -28.15
N HIS A 254 17.97 5.51 -27.35
CA HIS A 254 18.26 6.95 -27.41
C HIS A 254 18.77 7.49 -26.07
N THR A 255 19.04 6.62 -25.10
CA THR A 255 19.61 6.96 -23.79
C THR A 255 21.12 7.22 -23.90
N PRO A 256 21.67 8.24 -23.21
CA PRO A 256 23.11 8.45 -23.07
C PRO A 256 23.75 7.41 -22.12
N LEU A 257 23.71 6.14 -22.52
CA LEU A 257 24.18 4.98 -21.77
C LEU A 257 25.59 5.12 -21.17
N GLN A 258 26.51 5.73 -21.94
CA GLN A 258 27.89 5.93 -21.51
C GLN A 258 27.99 6.88 -20.32
N ALA A 259 27.18 7.95 -20.31
CA ALA A 259 27.17 8.90 -19.21
C ALA A 259 26.67 8.23 -17.92
N LEU A 260 25.50 7.55 -17.98
CA LEU A 260 24.93 6.84 -16.84
C LEU A 260 25.90 5.79 -16.27
N SER A 261 26.41 4.89 -17.11
CA SER A 261 27.37 3.85 -16.71
C SER A 261 28.70 4.43 -16.19
N SER A 262 29.20 5.53 -16.75
CA SER A 262 30.41 6.21 -16.23
C SER A 262 30.22 6.78 -14.81
N THR A 263 28.99 7.07 -14.40
CA THR A 263 28.66 7.48 -13.02
C THR A 263 28.32 6.30 -12.09
N GLY A 264 28.40 5.04 -12.54
CA GLY A 264 28.01 3.92 -11.67
C GLY A 264 26.50 3.64 -11.64
N VAL A 265 25.72 4.13 -12.61
CA VAL A 265 24.30 3.76 -12.76
C VAL A 265 24.21 2.51 -13.63
N ASP A 266 23.68 1.43 -13.07
CA ASP A 266 23.40 0.20 -13.79
C ASP A 266 22.23 0.38 -14.74
N VAL A 267 22.28 -0.27 -15.91
CA VAL A 267 21.28 -0.05 -16.95
C VAL A 267 20.63 -1.35 -17.40
N ALA A 268 19.31 -1.44 -17.25
CA ALA A 268 18.48 -2.61 -17.46
C ALA A 268 17.55 -2.46 -18.67
N HIS A 269 17.91 -3.10 -19.79
CA HIS A 269 17.07 -3.08 -20.98
C HIS A 269 15.76 -3.84 -20.78
N THR A 270 14.66 -3.14 -21.08
CA THR A 270 13.27 -3.59 -21.05
C THR A 270 12.50 -3.03 -22.25
N VAL A 271 11.27 -3.50 -22.47
CA VAL A 271 10.33 -2.90 -23.45
C VAL A 271 9.10 -2.37 -22.71
N PRO A 272 8.40 -1.35 -23.24
CA PRO A 272 7.19 -0.80 -22.63
C PRO A 272 6.12 -1.87 -22.34
N GLY A 273 5.51 -1.79 -21.16
CA GLY A 273 4.50 -2.72 -20.66
C GLY A 273 5.05 -3.97 -19.95
N VAL A 274 6.38 -4.06 -19.72
CA VAL A 274 6.98 -5.14 -18.89
C VAL A 274 8.05 -4.66 -17.91
N GLU A 275 8.46 -3.40 -17.96
CA GLU A 275 9.37 -2.72 -17.03
C GLU A 275 9.02 -2.99 -15.56
N TYR A 276 7.76 -2.78 -15.15
CA TYR A 276 7.31 -3.00 -13.77
C TYR A 276 7.49 -4.46 -13.30
N LYS A 277 7.41 -5.45 -14.20
CA LYS A 277 7.69 -6.86 -13.87
C LYS A 277 9.19 -7.11 -13.67
N ALA A 278 10.04 -6.44 -14.43
CA ALA A 278 11.49 -6.51 -14.26
C ALA A 278 11.90 -5.83 -12.96
N MET A 279 11.39 -4.62 -12.69
CA MET A 279 11.60 -3.88 -11.44
C MET A 279 11.13 -4.70 -10.23
N TYR A 280 9.90 -5.23 -10.24
CA TYR A 280 9.37 -6.03 -9.12
C TYR A 280 10.18 -7.30 -8.85
N ARG A 281 10.65 -7.98 -9.90
CA ARG A 281 11.54 -9.14 -9.76
C ARG A 281 12.87 -8.76 -9.13
N ASP A 282 13.45 -7.64 -9.57
CA ASP A 282 14.73 -7.16 -9.05
C ASP A 282 14.60 -6.61 -7.61
N VAL A 283 13.44 -6.05 -7.24
CA VAL A 283 13.07 -5.69 -5.86
C VAL A 283 13.04 -6.93 -4.95
N ASN A 284 12.37 -8.01 -5.38
CA ASN A 284 12.30 -9.24 -4.57
C ASN A 284 13.67 -9.91 -4.44
N GLN A 285 14.44 -10.00 -5.54
CA GLN A 285 15.81 -10.51 -5.51
C GLN A 285 16.68 -9.70 -4.53
N TRP A 286 16.61 -8.37 -4.59
CA TRP A 286 17.33 -7.52 -3.66
C TRP A 286 16.87 -7.71 -2.21
N HIS A 287 15.58 -7.94 -1.96
CA HIS A 287 15.10 -8.27 -0.61
C HIS A 287 15.68 -9.60 -0.11
N ASP A 288 15.68 -10.65 -0.94
CA ASP A 288 16.28 -11.95 -0.60
C ASP A 288 17.78 -11.80 -0.26
N ASP A 289 18.48 -10.90 -0.96
CA ASP A 289 19.91 -10.60 -0.76
C ASP A 289 20.18 -9.62 0.41
N ASN A 290 19.16 -8.94 0.96
CA ASN A 290 19.28 -7.91 2.01
C ASN A 290 18.25 -8.21 3.12
N PRO A 291 18.58 -9.07 4.11
CA PRO A 291 17.62 -9.62 5.06
C PRO A 291 17.09 -8.59 6.09
N PRO A 292 15.93 -8.86 6.74
CA PRO A 292 15.18 -7.93 7.59
C PRO A 292 15.94 -7.24 8.74
N GLN A 293 17.12 -7.74 9.09
CA GLN A 293 17.96 -7.21 10.19
C GLN A 293 18.85 -6.04 9.75
N THR A 294 18.87 -5.72 8.45
CA THR A 294 19.63 -4.60 7.91
C THR A 294 18.73 -3.39 7.71
N ALA A 295 19.07 -2.26 8.34
CA ALA A 295 18.44 -0.99 8.03
C ALA A 295 18.72 -0.66 6.55
N ALA A 296 17.67 -0.56 5.75
CA ALA A 296 17.77 -0.46 4.30
C ALA A 296 16.79 0.57 3.74
N ILE A 297 17.18 1.19 2.63
CA ILE A 297 16.43 2.28 1.99
C ILE A 297 16.08 1.87 0.56
N MET A 298 14.81 2.01 0.22
CA MET A 298 14.28 1.73 -1.12
C MET A 298 13.75 3.01 -1.74
N MET A 299 14.12 3.29 -2.99
CA MET A 299 13.55 4.38 -3.78
C MET A 299 13.02 3.85 -5.11
N ILE A 300 11.82 4.28 -5.48
CA ILE A 300 11.26 4.04 -6.82
C ILE A 300 11.07 5.37 -7.53
N ILE A 301 11.44 5.41 -8.81
CA ILE A 301 11.23 6.58 -9.69
C ILE A 301 10.32 6.11 -10.83
N SER A 302 9.01 6.36 -10.70
CA SER A 302 7.95 5.93 -11.64
C SER A 302 6.62 6.60 -11.28
N ASP A 303 5.80 6.90 -12.30
CA ASP A 303 4.43 7.38 -12.14
C ASP A 303 3.45 6.24 -11.81
N ASN A 304 3.84 5.00 -12.09
CA ASN A 304 3.01 3.79 -12.04
C ASN A 304 3.35 2.84 -10.88
N VAL A 305 4.00 3.33 -9.81
CA VAL A 305 4.37 2.52 -8.62
C VAL A 305 3.21 1.73 -8.02
N GLU A 306 1.98 2.21 -8.16
CA GLU A 306 0.75 1.52 -7.73
C GLU A 306 0.61 0.09 -8.31
N ILE A 307 1.15 -0.18 -9.50
CA ILE A 307 1.12 -1.51 -10.15
C ILE A 307 1.84 -2.58 -9.31
N ILE A 308 2.87 -2.20 -8.57
CA ILE A 308 3.72 -3.09 -7.75
C ILE A 308 3.57 -2.82 -6.24
N SER A 309 2.68 -1.90 -5.87
CA SER A 309 2.47 -1.42 -4.50
C SER A 309 2.12 -2.52 -3.49
N ILE A 310 1.33 -3.54 -3.87
CA ILE A 310 0.88 -4.60 -2.96
C ILE A 310 2.07 -5.36 -2.37
N GLY A 311 3.01 -5.81 -3.21
CA GLY A 311 4.20 -6.53 -2.74
C GLY A 311 5.16 -5.61 -1.96
N LEU A 312 5.32 -4.37 -2.41
CA LEU A 312 6.10 -3.36 -1.68
C LEU A 312 5.53 -3.10 -0.28
N VAL A 313 4.20 -2.97 -0.14
CA VAL A 313 3.55 -2.80 1.17
C VAL A 313 3.88 -3.94 2.12
N SER A 314 3.83 -5.19 1.68
CA SER A 314 4.22 -6.34 2.50
C SER A 314 5.68 -6.24 2.94
N LEU A 315 6.60 -5.96 2.01
CA LEU A 315 8.03 -5.79 2.31
C LEU A 315 8.27 -4.67 3.34
N LEU A 316 7.60 -3.53 3.21
CA LEU A 316 7.73 -2.41 4.15
C LEU A 316 7.10 -2.72 5.52
N GLN A 317 5.99 -3.45 5.58
CA GLN A 317 5.35 -3.89 6.83
C GLN A 317 6.22 -4.88 7.60
N GLU A 318 6.89 -5.80 6.90
CA GLU A 318 7.72 -6.84 7.48
C GLU A 318 9.09 -6.31 7.93
N ASN A 319 9.75 -5.49 7.11
CA ASN A 319 11.15 -5.12 7.29
C ASN A 319 11.38 -3.69 7.80
N LYS A 320 10.33 -2.86 7.89
CA LYS A 320 10.38 -1.44 8.32
C LYS A 320 11.37 -0.55 7.54
N TYR A 321 11.67 -0.92 6.29
CA TYR A 321 12.55 -0.12 5.43
C TYR A 321 12.00 1.29 5.18
N ASN A 322 12.89 2.27 5.06
CA ASN A 322 12.48 3.61 4.63
C ASN A 322 12.25 3.59 3.10
N PHE A 323 11.05 3.99 2.69
CA PHE A 323 10.65 4.05 1.29
C PHE A 323 10.63 5.49 0.77
N PHE A 324 11.08 5.68 -0.46
CA PHE A 324 11.17 6.97 -1.15
C PHE A 324 10.54 6.87 -2.54
N LEU A 325 9.97 7.98 -3.01
CA LEU A 325 9.29 8.00 -4.30
C LEU A 325 9.67 9.26 -5.10
N ALA A 326 9.92 9.09 -6.40
CA ALA A 326 9.92 10.20 -7.34
C ALA A 326 9.04 9.88 -8.56
N TYR A 327 8.44 10.92 -9.12
CA TYR A 327 7.45 10.82 -10.19
C TYR A 327 7.51 12.05 -11.10
N SER A 328 7.11 11.92 -12.36
CA SER A 328 6.99 13.05 -13.29
C SER A 328 5.79 13.94 -12.91
N PHE A 329 4.71 13.35 -12.40
CA PHE A 329 3.57 14.06 -11.82
C PHE A 329 3.09 13.42 -10.51
N ARG A 330 2.61 14.23 -9.57
CA ARG A 330 2.12 13.71 -8.27
C ARG A 330 0.92 12.77 -8.46
N PRO A 331 0.95 11.55 -7.91
CA PRO A 331 -0.20 10.64 -7.92
C PRO A 331 -1.47 11.29 -7.39
N TYR A 332 -2.57 11.15 -8.12
CA TYR A 332 -3.88 11.72 -7.77
C TYR A 332 -4.64 10.90 -6.71
N LYS A 333 -4.09 9.73 -6.31
CA LYS A 333 -4.55 8.88 -5.23
C LYS A 333 -3.50 8.83 -4.14
N MET A 334 -3.96 8.76 -2.90
CA MET A 334 -3.11 8.59 -1.73
C MET A 334 -2.67 7.12 -1.65
N SER A 335 -1.37 6.86 -1.83
CA SER A 335 -0.84 5.49 -1.86
C SER A 335 -0.97 4.79 -0.50
N TYR A 336 -1.01 3.46 -0.54
CA TYR A 336 -0.76 2.63 0.64
C TYR A 336 0.71 2.65 1.10
N LEU A 337 1.65 3.02 0.21
CA LEU A 337 3.08 3.09 0.51
C LEU A 337 3.40 4.30 1.40
N LEU A 338 4.02 4.04 2.57
CA LEU A 338 4.47 5.08 3.47
C LEU A 338 5.83 5.64 3.03
N THR A 339 5.80 6.79 2.37
CA THR A 339 6.97 7.53 1.91
C THR A 339 7.65 8.34 3.02
N SER A 340 8.98 8.32 3.03
CA SER A 340 9.88 9.12 3.90
C SER A 340 10.24 10.46 3.26
N ALA A 341 10.31 10.53 1.94
CA ALA A 341 10.30 11.76 1.17
C ALA A 341 9.78 11.49 -0.25
N GLU A 342 9.32 12.55 -0.91
CA GLU A 342 8.83 12.50 -2.28
C GLU A 342 9.37 13.67 -3.12
N TRP A 343 9.67 13.40 -4.39
CA TRP A 343 10.11 14.44 -5.33
C TRP A 343 9.34 14.40 -6.66
N LEU A 344 9.08 15.58 -7.22
CA LEU A 344 8.91 15.69 -8.66
C LEU A 344 10.27 15.44 -9.32
N TRP A 345 10.31 14.58 -10.34
CA TRP A 345 11.52 14.15 -11.02
C TRP A 345 12.36 15.34 -11.54
N GLU A 346 11.72 16.33 -12.17
CA GLU A 346 12.41 17.55 -12.63
C GLU A 346 12.96 18.43 -11.49
N SER A 347 12.44 18.30 -10.27
CA SER A 347 12.96 19.02 -9.10
C SER A 347 14.10 18.26 -8.44
N LEU A 348 14.05 16.92 -8.46
CA LEU A 348 15.14 16.06 -7.99
C LEU A 348 16.43 16.35 -8.76
N LEU A 349 16.34 16.52 -10.08
CA LEU A 349 17.45 16.83 -10.98
C LEU A 349 17.99 18.28 -10.90
N LYS A 350 17.61 19.10 -9.90
CA LYS A 350 18.12 20.48 -9.77
C LYS A 350 19.24 20.64 -8.73
N CYS A 351 19.51 19.62 -7.93
CA CYS A 351 20.52 19.67 -6.88
C CYS A 351 21.86 19.10 -7.39
N SER A 352 22.87 19.91 -7.71
CA SER A 352 24.18 19.35 -8.08
C SER A 352 25.36 20.13 -7.50
N GLU A 353 26.15 19.44 -6.69
CA GLU A 353 27.58 19.72 -6.45
C GLU A 353 28.39 18.57 -7.05
N ARG A 354 29.59 18.86 -7.56
CA ARG A 354 30.39 17.91 -8.34
C ARG A 354 31.42 17.19 -7.46
N GLU A 355 31.20 15.90 -7.23
CA GLU A 355 32.23 14.97 -6.75
C GLU A 355 32.40 13.82 -7.78
N SER A 356 33.64 13.40 -8.04
CA SER A 356 33.95 12.36 -9.02
C SER A 356 34.38 11.06 -8.34
N SER A 357 33.68 9.95 -8.63
CA SER A 357 34.01 8.60 -8.16
C SER A 357 34.35 7.66 -9.33
N GLU A 358 35.24 6.69 -9.09
CA GLU A 358 35.51 5.61 -10.04
C GLU A 358 34.32 4.62 -10.13
N SER A 359 34.07 4.06 -11.31
CA SER A 359 32.83 3.31 -11.62
C SER A 359 32.99 1.80 -11.59
N THR A 360 31.93 1.10 -11.16
CA THR A 360 31.79 -0.37 -11.13
C THR A 360 30.52 -0.85 -11.86
N ALA A 361 29.96 -0.06 -12.80
CA ALA A 361 28.64 -0.30 -13.39
C ALA A 361 28.61 -1.42 -14.46
N MET A 362 27.45 -2.06 -14.60
CA MET A 362 27.17 -3.10 -15.58
C MET A 362 25.96 -2.77 -16.47
N PHE A 363 25.96 -3.28 -17.71
CA PHE A 363 24.78 -3.28 -18.58
C PHE A 363 24.07 -4.63 -18.53
N TYR A 364 22.73 -4.63 -18.41
CA TYR A 364 21.89 -5.82 -18.29
C TYR A 364 20.74 -5.82 -19.29
N CYS A 365 20.41 -6.96 -19.90
CA CYS A 365 19.17 -7.17 -20.64
C CYS A 365 18.23 -8.07 -19.84
N LYS A 366 17.15 -7.50 -19.30
CA LYS A 366 16.20 -8.20 -18.43
C LYS A 366 15.22 -9.09 -19.21
N LEU A 367 15.22 -9.00 -20.55
CA LEU A 367 14.44 -9.84 -21.47
C LEU A 367 15.07 -11.23 -21.69
N CYS A 368 16.40 -11.31 -21.80
CA CYS A 368 17.11 -12.55 -22.10
C CYS A 368 18.23 -12.93 -21.10
N ARG A 369 18.42 -12.15 -20.02
CA ARG A 369 19.46 -12.33 -19.00
C ARG A 369 20.90 -12.27 -19.56
N PHE A 370 21.15 -11.34 -20.49
CA PHE A 370 22.50 -11.01 -20.97
C PHE A 370 23.08 -9.84 -20.15
N ASP A 371 24.37 -9.87 -19.84
CA ASP A 371 25.07 -8.80 -19.13
C ASP A 371 26.48 -8.55 -19.68
N THR A 372 26.99 -7.33 -19.55
CA THR A 372 28.32 -6.93 -20.03
C THR A 372 28.78 -5.58 -19.47
N GLU A 373 30.09 -5.38 -19.35
CA GLU A 373 30.73 -4.07 -19.11
C GLU A 373 30.82 -3.21 -20.39
N SER A 374 30.68 -3.82 -21.58
CA SER A 374 30.91 -3.16 -22.87
C SER A 374 29.63 -2.56 -23.48
N ILE A 375 29.58 -1.23 -23.55
CA ILE A 375 28.50 -0.48 -24.22
C ILE A 375 28.32 -0.90 -25.70
N ASN A 376 29.39 -1.26 -26.40
CA ASN A 376 29.33 -1.65 -27.82
C ASN A 376 28.68 -3.04 -27.97
N ASN A 377 28.98 -3.97 -27.06
CA ASN A 377 28.33 -5.28 -27.03
C ASN A 377 26.84 -5.12 -26.69
N PHE A 378 26.52 -4.28 -25.70
CA PHE A 378 25.14 -4.04 -25.27
C PHE A 378 24.29 -3.35 -26.35
N ARG A 379 24.82 -2.33 -27.02
CA ARG A 379 24.14 -1.68 -28.17
C ARG A 379 23.91 -2.67 -29.32
N SER A 380 24.88 -3.51 -29.63
CA SER A 380 24.75 -4.53 -30.69
C SER A 380 23.66 -5.55 -30.35
N HIS A 381 23.62 -6.00 -29.09
CA HIS A 381 22.57 -6.87 -28.57
C HIS A 381 21.16 -6.25 -28.70
N ILE A 382 20.99 -4.99 -28.27
CA ILE A 382 19.72 -4.25 -28.36
C ILE A 382 19.28 -4.09 -29.83
N LEU A 383 20.19 -3.68 -30.72
CA LEU A 383 19.87 -3.45 -32.13
C LEU A 383 19.45 -4.73 -32.85
N PHE A 384 20.06 -5.88 -32.52
CA PHE A 384 19.67 -7.18 -33.05
C PHE A 384 18.24 -7.57 -32.61
N PHE A 385 17.90 -7.33 -31.33
CA PHE A 385 16.56 -7.61 -30.80
C PHE A 385 15.47 -6.77 -31.48
N PHE A 386 15.74 -5.49 -31.76
CA PHE A 386 14.77 -4.58 -32.38
C PHE A 386 14.53 -4.79 -33.87
N PHE A 387 15.35 -5.57 -34.58
CA PHE A 387 15.11 -5.90 -35.99
C PHE A 387 13.82 -6.72 -36.18
N CYS A 388 13.34 -7.39 -35.12
CA CYS A 388 12.09 -8.16 -35.13
C CYS A 388 10.80 -7.34 -34.85
N GLN A 389 10.87 -6.04 -34.52
CA GLN A 389 9.67 -5.31 -34.06
C GLN A 389 9.74 -3.78 -34.29
N ARG A 390 9.23 -3.27 -35.44
CA ARG A 390 9.11 -1.80 -35.64
C ARG A 390 8.08 -1.29 -36.65
N ARG A 391 7.19 -0.40 -36.18
CA ARG A 391 6.57 0.81 -36.82
C ARG A 391 5.60 1.44 -35.78
N SER A 392 5.44 2.75 -35.58
CA SER A 392 6.16 3.95 -36.07
C SER A 392 5.63 5.27 -35.42
N HIS A 393 6.54 6.17 -34.98
CA HIS A 393 6.46 7.67 -34.90
C HIS A 393 5.37 8.38 -34.01
N ILE A 394 5.58 9.49 -33.24
CA ILE A 394 6.38 10.77 -33.26
C ILE A 394 5.57 11.99 -33.82
N LEU A 395 5.43 13.20 -33.24
CA LEU A 395 5.82 13.86 -31.94
C LEU A 395 5.00 15.18 -31.68
N ARG A 396 4.89 15.64 -30.41
CA ARG A 396 4.78 17.07 -29.90
C ARG A 396 3.62 18.00 -30.35
N ASP A 397 3.39 19.18 -29.76
CA ASP A 397 3.41 19.67 -28.35
C ASP A 397 2.67 21.04 -28.31
N ASP A 398 1.97 21.35 -27.22
CA ASP A 398 1.23 22.61 -26.94
C ASP A 398 0.48 22.58 -25.58
N LYS A 399 0.62 21.49 -24.80
CA LYS A 399 -0.37 21.14 -23.76
C LYS A 399 -0.21 21.85 -22.42
N HIS A 400 0.96 22.39 -22.09
CA HIS A 400 1.25 22.85 -20.72
C HIS A 400 0.28 23.94 -20.21
N ALA A 401 -0.17 24.85 -21.09
CA ALA A 401 -1.17 25.89 -20.75
C ALA A 401 -2.64 25.41 -20.81
N GLN A 402 -2.87 24.19 -21.33
CA GLN A 402 -4.18 23.58 -21.49
C GLN A 402 -4.47 22.55 -20.39
N GLU A 403 -3.44 21.88 -19.86
CA GLU A 403 -3.58 20.81 -18.89
C GLU A 403 -4.02 21.32 -17.51
N GLU A 404 -3.49 22.46 -17.04
CA GLU A 404 -3.97 23.14 -15.81
C GLU A 404 -5.49 23.43 -15.85
N LYS A 405 -6.03 23.74 -17.03
CA LYS A 405 -7.46 23.99 -17.26
C LYS A 405 -8.27 22.70 -17.44
N ARG A 406 -7.63 21.57 -17.76
CA ARG A 406 -8.28 20.25 -17.94
C ARG A 406 -8.43 19.45 -16.65
N ILE A 407 -7.63 19.72 -15.61
CA ILE A 407 -7.67 18.99 -14.33
C ILE A 407 -9.11 18.75 -13.80
N PRO A 408 -10.06 19.72 -13.82
CA PRO A 408 -11.44 19.47 -13.37
C PRO A 408 -12.24 18.52 -14.29
N ALA A 409 -12.02 18.59 -15.60
CA ALA A 409 -12.70 17.74 -16.58
C ALA A 409 -12.16 16.31 -16.58
N PHE A 410 -10.83 16.16 -16.52
CA PHE A 410 -10.16 14.86 -16.38
C PHE A 410 -10.52 14.16 -15.07
N ARG A 411 -10.68 14.90 -13.96
CA ARG A 411 -11.21 14.36 -12.70
C ARG A 411 -12.58 13.70 -12.91
N ASN A 412 -13.52 14.37 -13.58
CA ASN A 412 -14.86 13.82 -13.81
C ASN A 412 -14.86 12.63 -14.80
N SER A 413 -14.11 12.68 -15.90
CA SER A 413 -14.04 11.58 -16.85
C SER A 413 -13.33 10.35 -16.27
N THR A 414 -12.21 10.53 -15.57
CA THR A 414 -11.44 9.43 -14.96
C THR A 414 -12.16 8.82 -13.76
N ILE A 415 -12.92 9.59 -12.98
CA ILE A 415 -13.81 9.01 -11.95
C ILE A 415 -14.93 8.17 -12.59
N GLN A 416 -15.61 8.66 -13.64
CA GLN A 416 -16.65 7.90 -14.32
C GLN A 416 -16.09 6.67 -15.06
N TYR A 417 -14.92 6.79 -15.69
CA TYR A 417 -14.25 5.70 -16.38
C TYR A 417 -13.79 4.62 -15.40
N ASN A 418 -13.06 4.97 -14.34
CA ASN A 418 -12.62 4.01 -13.33
C ASN A 418 -13.79 3.39 -12.57
N ARG A 419 -14.94 4.08 -12.44
CA ARG A 419 -16.16 3.50 -11.89
C ARG A 419 -16.80 2.50 -12.86
N ARG A 420 -16.96 2.87 -14.14
CA ARG A 420 -17.50 1.98 -15.19
C ARG A 420 -16.62 0.76 -15.46
N TYR A 421 -15.30 0.94 -15.48
CA TYR A 421 -14.33 -0.13 -15.64
C TYR A 421 -14.41 -1.14 -14.49
N ARG A 422 -14.42 -0.67 -13.24
CA ARG A 422 -14.56 -1.53 -12.05
C ARG A 422 -15.89 -2.27 -12.03
N VAL A 423 -17.02 -1.60 -12.28
CA VAL A 423 -18.33 -2.28 -12.50
C VAL A 423 -18.20 -3.37 -13.58
N ALA A 424 -17.69 -3.04 -14.77
CA ALA A 424 -17.64 -3.97 -15.91
C ALA A 424 -16.58 -5.09 -15.76
N TYR A 425 -15.57 -4.90 -14.92
CA TYR A 425 -14.58 -5.91 -14.57
C TYR A 425 -15.15 -6.85 -13.50
N TYR A 426 -15.69 -6.29 -12.42
CA TYR A 426 -16.34 -7.03 -11.35
C TYR A 426 -17.51 -7.89 -11.89
N ASP A 427 -18.41 -7.30 -12.68
CA ASP A 427 -19.55 -7.99 -13.30
C ASP A 427 -19.12 -9.12 -14.24
N ARG A 428 -17.98 -8.98 -14.92
CA ARG A 428 -17.44 -10.00 -15.85
C ARG A 428 -16.84 -11.21 -15.13
N HIS A 429 -16.35 -11.02 -13.90
CA HIS A 429 -15.70 -12.07 -13.11
C HIS A 429 -16.59 -12.68 -12.01
N HIS A 430 -17.71 -12.03 -11.63
CA HIS A 430 -18.55 -12.43 -10.50
C HIS A 430 -20.06 -12.49 -10.81
N TRP A 431 -20.45 -12.63 -12.08
CA TRP A 431 -21.86 -12.68 -12.50
C TRP A 431 -22.64 -13.84 -11.83
N PRO A 432 -23.78 -13.59 -11.16
CA PRO A 432 -24.60 -14.67 -10.60
C PRO A 432 -25.40 -15.40 -11.68
N ASP A 433 -25.29 -16.73 -11.73
CA ASP A 433 -26.15 -17.58 -12.58
C ASP A 433 -27.63 -17.47 -12.19
N ARG A 434 -28.36 -16.57 -12.85
CA ARG A 434 -29.82 -16.55 -12.89
C ARG A 434 -30.33 -16.54 -14.33
N GLN A 435 -30.27 -17.69 -15.01
CA GLN A 435 -31.30 -18.15 -15.95
C GLN A 435 -31.01 -19.57 -16.47
N ARG A 436 -31.38 -20.57 -15.66
CA ARG A 436 -31.73 -21.92 -16.16
C ARG A 436 -33.04 -22.39 -15.56
N GLN A 437 -34.12 -21.71 -15.92
CA GLN A 437 -35.46 -22.29 -15.85
C GLN A 437 -36.36 -21.66 -16.90
N VAL A 438 -37.15 -22.52 -17.57
CA VAL A 438 -38.17 -22.21 -18.58
C VAL A 438 -37.65 -21.60 -19.88
N PHE A 439 -37.35 -22.46 -20.86
CA PHE A 439 -38.20 -22.60 -22.05
C PHE A 439 -38.02 -24.00 -22.65
N PHE A 440 -38.93 -24.90 -22.30
CA PHE A 440 -39.26 -26.08 -23.09
C PHE A 440 -40.69 -25.84 -23.59
N PHE A 441 -40.90 -25.83 -24.91
CA PHE A 441 -42.05 -26.48 -25.56
C PHE A 441 -41.87 -26.45 -27.08
N SER A 442 -42.06 -27.64 -27.69
CA SER A 442 -42.13 -27.95 -29.13
C SER A 442 -41.00 -27.41 -30.02
#